data_AF-A0A7W4EL48-F1
#
_entry.id   AF-A0A7W4EL48-F1
#
_cell.length_a   1.000
_cell.length_b   1.000
_cell.length_c   1.000
_cell.angle_alpha   90.00
_cell.angle_beta   90.00
_cell.angle_gamma   90.00
#
_symmetry.space_group_name_H-M   'P 1'
#
loop_
_entity.id
_entity.type
_entity.pdbx_description
1 polymer ?
#
loop_
_entity_poly.entity_id
_entity_poly.type
_entity_poly.pdbx_seq_one_letter_code
_entity_poly.pdbx_strand_id
1 'polypeptide(L)' 'MMKNKISCYVCLFASFVVTSISIQTAMDGMNGESPSAWIHIFEFFVAIFFVVLALYFKYRSLRDKDKQL' A
#
# COMPACT_ATOMS: atom_id res chain seq x y z
N MET A 1 7.04 17.71 -12.32
CA MET A 1 6.25 18.03 -11.10
C MET A 1 5.03 17.11 -10.85
N MET A 2 4.72 16.10 -11.68
CA MET A 2 3.61 15.14 -11.42
C MET A 2 4.02 13.85 -10.69
N LYS A 3 5.30 13.43 -10.77
CA LYS A 3 5.82 12.22 -10.09
C LYS A 3 5.63 12.27 -8.56
N ASN A 4 5.87 13.42 -7.92
CA ASN A 4 5.73 13.57 -6.47
C ASN A 4 4.27 13.51 -6.00
N LYS A 5 3.32 13.98 -6.83
CA LYS A 5 1.88 13.93 -6.49
C LYS A 5 1.39 12.48 -6.45
N ILE A 6 1.74 11.68 -7.44
CA ILE A 6 1.32 10.27 -7.49
C ILE A 6 1.94 9.48 -6.34
N SER A 7 3.25 9.66 -6.07
CA SER A 7 3.90 9.00 -4.93
C SER A 7 3.26 9.39 -3.59
N CYS A 8 2.84 10.65 -3.44
CA CYS A 8 2.14 11.12 -2.25
C CYS A 8 0.76 10.46 -2.09
N TYR A 9 -0.03 10.39 -3.18
CA TYR A 9 -1.33 9.68 -3.15
C TYR A 9 -1.18 8.20 -2.81
N VAL A 10 -0.11 7.56 -3.29
CA VAL A 10 0.19 6.16 -2.97
C VAL A 10 0.52 5.99 -1.49
N CYS A 11 1.33 6.86 -0.91
CA CYS A 11 1.62 6.83 0.52
C CYS A 11 0.38 7.13 1.39
N LEU A 12 -0.46 8.08 0.98
CA LEU A 12 -1.71 8.39 1.67
C LEU A 12 -2.68 7.21 1.62
N PHE A 13 -2.79 6.54 0.47
CA PHE A 13 -3.58 5.33 0.33
C PHE A 13 -3.04 4.19 1.20
N ALA A 14 -1.71 4.00 1.24
CA ALA A 14 -1.07 3.04 2.15
C ALA A 14 -1.44 3.29 3.61
N SER A 15 -1.27 4.54 4.05
CA SER A 15 -1.55 4.95 5.41
C SER A 15 -3.02 4.74 5.77
N PHE A 16 -3.94 5.08 4.85
CA PHE A 16 -5.37 4.85 5.02
C PHE A 16 -5.68 3.36 5.22
N VAL A 17 -5.17 2.50 4.35
CA VAL A 17 -5.40 1.05 4.40
C VAL A 17 -4.87 0.44 5.71
N VAL A 18 -3.63 0.76 6.09
CA VAL A 18 -3.04 0.29 7.35
C VAL A 18 -3.85 0.78 8.56
N THR A 19 -4.31 2.02 8.53
CA THR A 19 -5.13 2.60 9.61
C THR A 19 -6.49 1.89 9.71
N SER A 20 -7.16 1.63 8.60
CA SER A 20 -8.45 0.92 8.59
C SER A 20 -8.33 -0.51 9.12
N ILE A 21 -7.27 -1.24 8.74
CA ILE A 21 -6.97 -2.58 9.24
C ILE A 21 -6.71 -2.56 10.75
N SER A 22 -5.91 -1.60 11.22
CA SER A 22 -5.61 -1.43 12.65
C SER A 22 -6.86 -1.16 13.48
N ILE A 23 -7.74 -0.28 12.98
CA ILE A 23 -9.02 0.03 13.65
C ILE A 23 -9.92 -1.20 13.70
N GLN A 24 -10.09 -1.94 12.59
CA GLN A 24 -10.89 -3.16 12.59
C GLN A 24 -10.35 -4.19 13.57
N THR A 25 -9.04 -4.45 13.54
CA THR A 25 -8.40 -5.40 14.45
C THR A 25 -8.60 -4.99 15.92
N ALA A 26 -8.49 -3.70 16.23
CA ALA A 26 -8.73 -3.19 17.58
C ALA A 26 -10.20 -3.34 18.02
N MET A 27 -11.15 -3.07 17.11
CA MET A 27 -12.59 -3.25 17.37
C MET A 27 -12.97 -4.72 17.57
N ASP A 28 -12.47 -5.62 16.72
CA ASP A 28 -12.72 -7.06 16.81
C ASP A 28 -12.18 -7.61 18.14
N GLY A 29 -10.99 -7.17 18.55
CA GLY A 29 -10.40 -7.51 19.85
C GLY A 29 -11.19 -6.99 21.04
N MET A 30 -11.79 -5.80 20.95
CA MET A 30 -12.68 -5.25 21.98
C MET A 30 -14.01 -6.00 22.08
N ASN A 31 -14.52 -6.51 20.95
CA ASN A 31 -15.77 -7.28 20.88
C ASN A 31 -15.61 -8.75 21.26
N GLY A 32 -14.37 -9.24 21.47
CA GLY A 32 -14.08 -10.64 21.78
C GLY A 32 -14.22 -11.57 20.58
N GLU A 33 -14.23 -11.02 19.36
CA GLU A 33 -14.27 -11.81 18.13
C GLU A 33 -12.89 -12.42 17.85
N SER A 34 -12.89 -13.65 17.35
CA SER A 34 -11.65 -14.32 16.94
C SER A 34 -10.99 -13.58 15.77
N PRO A 35 -9.66 -13.39 15.78
CA PRO A 35 -8.97 -12.62 14.77
C PRO A 35 -9.28 -13.12 13.36
N SER A 36 -9.76 -12.20 12.52
CA SER A 36 -10.13 -12.48 11.14
C SER A 36 -8.89 -12.78 10.28
N ALA A 37 -8.73 -14.04 9.87
CA ALA A 37 -7.69 -14.43 8.92
C ALA A 37 -7.78 -13.66 7.58
N TRP A 38 -8.98 -13.19 7.23
CA TRP A 38 -9.23 -12.37 6.05
C TRP A 38 -8.51 -11.03 6.08
N ILE A 39 -8.39 -10.40 7.26
CA ILE A 39 -7.67 -9.13 7.43
C ILE A 39 -6.18 -9.31 7.13
N HIS A 40 -5.57 -10.38 7.63
CA HIS A 40 -4.15 -10.66 7.39
C HIS A 40 -3.87 -11.03 5.92
N ILE A 41 -4.79 -11.76 5.28
CA ILE A 41 -4.69 -12.04 3.84
C ILE A 41 -4.76 -10.73 3.04
N PHE A 42 -5.69 -9.84 3.40
CA PHE A 42 -5.81 -8.53 2.77
C PHE A 42 -4.55 -7.68 2.95
N GLU A 43 -3.98 -7.65 4.15
CA GLU A 43 -2.72 -6.96 4.45
C GLU A 43 -1.56 -7.50 3.59
N PHE A 44 -1.47 -8.82 3.41
CA PHE A 44 -0.48 -9.46 2.55
C PHE A 44 -0.60 -9.01 1.08
N PHE A 45 -1.82 -8.98 0.54
CA PHE A 45 -2.05 -8.50 -0.82
C PHE A 45 -1.72 -7.02 -0.98
N VAL A 46 -2.03 -6.21 0.03
CA VAL A 46 -1.68 -4.78 0.06
C VAL A 46 -0.16 -4.59 0.05
N ALA A 47 0.58 -5.38 0.83
CA ALA A 47 2.04 -5.35 0.83
C ALA A 47 2.61 -5.72 -0.56
N ILE A 48 2.11 -6.79 -1.19
CA ILE A 48 2.50 -7.17 -2.55
C ILE A 48 2.22 -6.04 -3.54
N PHE A 49 1.05 -5.41 -3.44
CA PHE A 49 0.68 -4.29 -4.30
C PHE A 49 1.68 -3.14 -4.18
N PHE A 50 2.10 -2.77 -2.97
CA PHE A 50 3.13 -1.73 -2.77
C PHE A 50 4.47 -2.11 -3.39
N VAL A 51 4.90 -3.36 -3.27
CA VAL A 51 6.15 -3.84 -3.87
C VAL A 51 6.09 -3.74 -5.40
N VAL A 52 5.01 -4.23 -6.01
CA VAL A 52 4.81 -4.17 -7.48
C VAL A 52 4.77 -2.72 -7.94
N LEU A 53 4.10 -1.84 -7.20
CA LEU A 53 4.00 -0.43 -7.51
C LEU A 53 5.35 0.30 -7.40
N ALA A 54 6.14 -0.01 -6.38
CA ALA A 54 7.51 0.50 -6.23
C ALA A 54 8.42 0.04 -7.38
N LEU A 55 8.32 -1.24 -7.77
CA LEU A 55 9.03 -1.78 -8.93
C LEU A 55 8.60 -1.08 -10.23
N TYR A 56 7.30 -0.83 -10.41
CA TYR A 56 6.77 -0.09 -11.55
C TYR A 56 7.32 1.34 -11.60
N PHE A 57 7.36 2.05 -10.47
CA PHE A 57 7.96 3.40 -10.42
C PHE A 57 9.45 3.38 -10.73
N LYS A 58 10.20 2.39 -10.19
CA LYS A 58 11.62 2.21 -10.50
C LYS A 58 11.83 1.97 -11.99
N TYR A 59 11.07 1.04 -12.57
CA TYR A 59 11.12 0.73 -14.00
C TYR A 59 10.78 1.94 -14.87
N ARG A 60 9.69 2.65 -14.55
CA ARG A 60 9.28 3.88 -15.25
C ARG A 60 10.34 4.98 -15.15
N SER A 61 10.98 5.11 -13.99
CA SER A 61 12.06 6.08 -13.78
C SER A 61 13.29 5.77 -14.63
N LEU A 62 13.69 4.50 -14.72
CA LEU A 62 14.79 4.04 -15.57
C LEU A 62 14.47 4.26 -17.06
N ARG A 63 13.27 3.89 -17.50
CA ARG A 63 12.83 4.09 -18.89
C ARG A 63 12.76 5.56 -19.30
N ASP A 64 12.37 6.46 -18.40
CA ASP A 64 12.38 7.89 -18.68
C ASP A 64 13.82 8.43 -18.82
N LYS A 65 14.80 7.86 -18.10
CA LYS A 65 16.22 8.23 -18.24
C LYS A 65 16.83 7.73 -19.54
N ASP A 66 16.48 6.51 -19.98
CA ASP A 66 16.94 5.96 -21.26
C ASP A 66 16.44 6.75 -22.47
N LYS A 67 15.24 7.33 -22.39
CA LYS A 67 14.67 8.17 -23.46
C LYS A 67 15.23 9.59 -23.54
N GLN A 68 16.09 9.98 -22.60
CA GLN A 68 16.77 11.28 -22.58
C GLN A 68 18.23 11.23 -23.05
N LEU A 69 18.75 10.03 -23.35
CA LEU A 69 19.98 9.83 -24.14
C LEU A 69 19.65 9.77 -25.63
#